data_AF-A0A1G0KR05-F1
#
_entry.id   AF-A0A1G0KR05-F1
#
_cell.length_a   1.000
_cell.length_b   1.000
_cell.length_c   1.000
_cell.angle_alpha   90.00
_cell.angle_beta   90.00
_cell.angle_gamma   90.00
#
_symmetry.space_group_name_H-M   'P 1'
#
loop_
_entity.id
_entity.type
_entity.pdbx_description
1 polymer ?
#
loop_
_entity_poly.entity_id
_entity_poly.type
_entity_poly.pdbx_seq_one_letter_code
_entity_poly.pdbx_strand_id
1 'polypeptide(L)'
;MKAKIALLTLFLSSLNLWAAEAIDQTNWMSHPDIDQVRLLHSDVNAAEDRGELNRQANPCTVNDGAATINRALYRDKKKLVRKYVLDGGPADSKTRLEYYYDEKTVLRFIYRQRTVANGTQKEERVFFGADGSHLYTDRSETGPGYPDETLIDFVLDPEADFTGPCREQA
;
A
#
# COMPACT_ATOMS: atom_id res chain seq x y z
N MET A 1 6.11 -62.78 36.33
CA MET A 1 6.64 -61.55 35.71
C MET A 1 5.53 -61.00 34.81
N LYS A 2 4.88 -59.89 35.17
CA LYS A 2 3.73 -59.32 34.43
C LYS A 2 4.21 -58.09 33.65
N ALA A 3 4.22 -58.18 32.32
CA ALA A 3 4.54 -57.06 31.45
C ALA A 3 3.33 -56.12 31.36
N LYS A 4 3.52 -54.84 31.71
CA LYS A 4 2.54 -53.78 31.49
C LYS A 4 2.83 -53.15 30.12
N ILE A 5 1.91 -53.32 29.19
CA ILE A 5 1.94 -52.64 27.88
C ILE A 5 1.32 -51.26 28.11
N ALA A 6 2.13 -50.21 27.97
CA ALA A 6 1.66 -48.82 27.97
C ALA A 6 1.18 -48.48 26.56
N LEU A 7 -0.12 -48.19 26.44
CA LEU A 7 -0.76 -47.77 25.20
C LEU A 7 -0.50 -46.26 25.01
N LEU A 8 0.36 -45.91 24.05
CA LEU A 8 0.65 -44.52 23.69
C LEU A 8 -0.36 -44.06 22.62
N THR A 9 -1.41 -43.36 23.04
CA THR A 9 -2.39 -42.74 22.14
C THR A 9 -1.81 -41.45 21.55
N LEU A 10 -1.40 -41.52 20.29
CA LEU A 10 -1.04 -40.36 19.47
C LEU A 10 -2.33 -39.56 19.16
N PHE A 11 -2.55 -38.43 19.83
CA PHE A 11 -3.53 -37.43 19.39
C PHE A 11 -2.99 -36.78 18.12
N LEU A 12 -3.39 -37.28 16.94
CA LEU A 12 -3.29 -36.53 15.70
C LEU A 12 -4.33 -35.40 15.76
N SER A 13 -3.92 -34.26 16.30
CA SER A 13 -4.64 -33.00 16.15
C SER A 13 -4.72 -32.69 14.66
N SER A 14 -5.90 -32.87 14.08
CA SER A 14 -6.23 -32.38 12.74
C SER A 14 -6.02 -30.87 12.73
N LEU A 15 -4.86 -30.43 12.25
CA LEU A 15 -4.61 -29.06 11.84
C LEU A 15 -5.59 -28.78 10.70
N ASN A 16 -6.77 -28.26 11.05
CA ASN A 16 -7.64 -27.61 10.10
C ASN A 16 -6.90 -26.34 9.67
N LEU A 17 -6.02 -26.47 8.67
CA LEU A 17 -5.60 -25.39 7.82
C LEU A 17 -6.85 -24.92 7.09
N TRP A 18 -7.61 -24.02 7.73
CA TRP A 18 -8.53 -23.17 7.01
C TRP A 18 -7.66 -22.35 6.06
N ALA A 19 -7.54 -22.82 4.82
CA ALA A 19 -7.07 -21.97 3.75
C ALA A 19 -8.00 -20.76 3.75
N ALA A 20 -7.44 -19.57 3.98
CA ALA A 20 -8.19 -18.33 3.87
C ALA A 20 -8.88 -18.30 2.50
N GLU A 21 -10.14 -17.88 2.47
CA GLU A 21 -10.89 -17.73 1.23
C GLU A 21 -10.14 -16.76 0.30
N ALA A 22 -10.08 -17.08 -1.00
CA ALA A 22 -9.45 -16.17 -1.95
C ALA A 22 -10.27 -14.88 -2.05
N ILE A 23 -9.59 -13.73 -2.14
CA ILE A 23 -10.26 -12.43 -2.24
C ILE A 23 -10.63 -12.17 -3.70
N ASP A 24 -11.89 -11.80 -3.95
CA ASP A 24 -12.43 -11.50 -5.26
C ASP A 24 -13.42 -10.32 -5.26
N GLN A 25 -14.01 -10.04 -6.42
CA GLN A 25 -14.96 -8.93 -6.60
C GLN A 25 -16.20 -9.00 -5.70
N THR A 26 -16.57 -10.19 -5.21
CA THR A 26 -17.78 -10.41 -4.42
C THR A 26 -17.52 -10.28 -2.92
N ASN A 27 -16.31 -10.60 -2.45
CA ASN A 27 -16.01 -10.66 -1.02
C ASN A 27 -14.99 -9.61 -0.54
N TRP A 28 -14.25 -8.92 -1.42
CA TRP A 28 -13.16 -8.00 -1.00
C TRP A 28 -13.64 -6.88 -0.08
N MET A 29 -14.88 -6.43 -0.23
CA MET A 29 -15.42 -5.36 0.61
C MET A 29 -15.60 -5.77 2.07
N SER A 30 -15.81 -7.05 2.35
CA SER A 30 -16.03 -7.58 3.70
C SER A 30 -14.93 -8.52 4.18
N HIS A 31 -13.86 -8.69 3.41
CA HIS A 31 -12.81 -9.63 3.77
C HIS A 31 -11.98 -9.10 4.95
N PRO A 32 -11.75 -9.89 6.01
CA PRO A 32 -11.10 -9.42 7.24
C PRO A 32 -9.69 -8.85 7.02
N ASP A 33 -8.93 -9.40 6.06
CA ASP A 33 -7.60 -8.89 5.75
C ASP A 33 -7.65 -7.50 5.09
N ILE A 34 -8.67 -7.23 4.28
CA ILE A 34 -8.89 -5.91 3.68
C ILE A 34 -9.32 -4.91 4.77
N ASP A 35 -10.15 -5.33 5.72
CA ASP A 35 -10.55 -4.49 6.85
C ASP A 35 -9.37 -4.09 7.75
N GLN A 36 -8.43 -5.00 8.00
CA GLN A 36 -7.19 -4.66 8.71
C GLN A 36 -6.37 -3.60 7.97
N VAL A 37 -6.31 -3.67 6.63
CA VAL A 37 -5.63 -2.66 5.82
C VAL A 37 -6.35 -1.31 5.90
N ARG A 38 -7.69 -1.30 5.89
CA ARG A 38 -8.49 -0.07 6.05
C ARG A 38 -8.29 0.58 7.43
N LEU A 39 -8.23 -0.23 8.48
CA LEU A 39 -7.92 0.24 9.84
C LEU A 39 -6.54 0.87 9.88
N LEU A 40 -5.51 0.21 9.33
CA LEU A 40 -4.16 0.78 9.24
C LEU A 40 -4.17 2.12 8.48
N HIS A 41 -4.81 2.18 7.32
CA HIS A 41 -4.92 3.41 6.53
C HIS A 41 -5.57 4.54 7.34
N SER A 42 -6.69 4.25 8.00
CA SER A 42 -7.40 5.21 8.86
C SER A 42 -6.51 5.68 10.02
N ASP A 43 -5.84 4.76 10.71
CA ASP A 43 -4.99 5.06 11.86
C ASP A 43 -3.79 5.94 11.47
N VAL A 44 -3.16 5.65 10.33
CA VAL A 44 -2.02 6.43 9.82
C VAL A 44 -2.45 7.84 9.43
N ASN A 45 -3.58 8.01 8.72
CA ASN A 45 -4.08 9.34 8.39
C ASN A 45 -4.51 10.11 9.65
N ALA A 46 -5.17 9.45 10.60
CA ALA A 46 -5.54 10.09 11.86
C ALA A 46 -4.29 10.51 12.68
N ALA A 47 -3.21 9.74 12.63
CA ALA A 47 -1.93 10.10 13.25
C ALA A 47 -1.26 11.28 12.51
N GLU A 48 -1.35 11.36 11.19
CA GLU A 48 -0.95 12.54 10.41
C GLU A 48 -1.72 13.79 10.85
N ASP A 49 -3.05 13.71 10.90
CA ASP A 49 -3.95 14.81 11.26
C ASP A 49 -3.71 15.32 12.70
N ARG A 50 -3.37 14.41 13.62
CA ARG A 50 -2.98 14.75 15.00
C ARG A 50 -1.55 15.28 15.15
N GLY A 51 -0.77 15.34 14.06
CA GLY A 51 0.63 15.78 14.10
C GLY A 51 1.56 14.79 14.80
N GLU A 52 1.17 13.52 14.89
CA GLU A 52 1.96 12.46 15.53
C GLU A 52 3.04 11.88 14.61
N LEU A 53 2.95 12.18 13.31
CA LEU A 53 3.93 11.80 12.30
C LEU A 53 4.89 12.96 11.99
N ASN A 54 6.19 12.68 12.02
CA ASN A 54 7.20 13.59 11.53
C ASN A 54 7.25 13.55 10.01
N ARG A 55 6.91 14.66 9.37
CA ARG A 55 6.94 14.84 7.92
C ARG A 55 8.28 15.41 7.46
N GLN A 56 8.87 14.78 6.45
CA GLN A 56 10.01 15.31 5.70
C GLN A 56 9.65 15.43 4.22
N ALA A 57 9.96 16.58 3.61
CA ALA A 57 9.74 16.80 2.18
C ALA A 57 11.07 16.82 1.43
N ASN A 58 11.07 16.23 0.23
CA ASN A 58 12.21 16.23 -0.67
C ASN A 58 11.73 16.43 -2.13
N PRO A 59 11.25 17.64 -2.48
CA PRO A 59 10.82 17.92 -3.84
C PRO A 59 11.99 17.77 -4.81
N CYS A 60 11.72 17.25 -6.00
CA CYS A 60 12.70 17.10 -7.06
C CYS A 60 12.08 17.38 -8.43
N THR A 61 12.91 17.66 -9.42
CA THR A 61 12.48 17.91 -10.79
C THR A 61 12.85 16.75 -11.71
N VAL A 62 11.99 16.50 -12.70
CA VAL A 62 12.20 15.52 -13.77
C VAL A 62 12.06 16.20 -15.13
N ASN A 63 12.42 15.49 -16.21
CA ASN A 63 12.30 15.96 -17.59
C ASN A 63 12.96 17.33 -17.81
N ASP A 64 14.24 17.42 -17.39
CA ASP A 64 15.05 18.64 -17.48
C ASP A 64 14.41 19.88 -16.82
N GLY A 65 13.60 19.67 -15.79
CA GLY A 65 12.91 20.74 -15.07
C GLY A 65 11.48 21.00 -15.52
N ALA A 66 10.96 20.25 -16.49
CA ALA A 66 9.59 20.44 -17.00
C ALA A 66 8.51 20.00 -16.00
N ALA A 67 8.83 19.12 -15.06
CA ALA A 67 7.89 18.68 -14.02
C ALA A 67 8.55 18.59 -12.65
N THR A 68 7.76 18.89 -11.61
CA THR A 68 8.17 18.78 -10.20
C THR A 68 7.42 17.64 -9.55
N ILE A 69 8.15 16.78 -8.85
CA ILE A 69 7.63 15.70 -8.02
C ILE A 69 7.86 16.08 -6.56
N ASN A 70 6.77 16.24 -5.83
CA ASN A 70 6.79 16.46 -4.39
C ASN A 70 6.83 15.11 -3.70
N ARG A 71 7.96 14.78 -3.07
CA ARG A 71 8.10 13.59 -2.23
C ARG A 71 7.92 13.98 -0.76
N ALA A 72 7.11 13.25 -0.02
CA ALA A 72 6.93 13.44 1.41
C ALA A 72 6.94 12.12 2.16
N LEU A 73 7.82 12.02 3.15
CA LEU A 73 8.00 10.82 3.98
C LEU A 73 7.55 11.11 5.41
N TYR A 74 6.71 10.24 5.94
CA TYR A 74 6.07 10.40 7.25
C TYR A 74 6.50 9.27 8.17
N ARG A 75 7.10 9.64 9.30
CA ARG A 75 7.62 8.69 10.30
C ARG A 75 6.93 8.84 11.63
N ASP A 76 6.73 7.73 12.33
CA ASP A 76 6.24 7.76 13.69
C ASP A 76 7.33 8.15 14.71
N LYS A 77 6.97 8.13 16.00
CA LYS A 77 7.89 8.43 17.11
C LYS A 77 9.06 7.44 17.23
N LYS A 78 8.90 6.21 16.72
CA LYS A 78 9.94 5.17 16.65
C LYS A 78 10.83 5.34 15.42
N LYS A 79 10.62 6.39 14.61
CA LYS A 79 11.31 6.67 13.35
C LYS A 79 11.02 5.65 12.24
N LEU A 80 9.94 4.89 12.36
CA LEU A 80 9.52 3.97 11.32
C LEU A 80 8.66 4.71 10.30
N VAL A 81 8.87 4.45 9.00
CA VAL A 81 8.04 5.00 7.93
C VAL A 81 6.64 4.41 8.04
N ARG A 82 5.63 5.28 8.06
CA ARG A 82 4.20 4.89 8.11
C ARG A 82 3.44 5.31 6.87
N LYS A 83 3.89 6.38 6.21
CA LYS A 83 3.33 6.87 4.96
C LYS A 83 4.42 7.48 4.07
N TYR A 84 4.31 7.24 2.77
CA TYR A 84 5.13 7.88 1.75
C TYR A 84 4.24 8.42 0.64
N VAL A 85 4.48 9.65 0.22
CA VAL A 85 3.65 10.34 -0.78
C VAL A 85 4.52 10.84 -1.92
N LEU A 86 4.08 10.55 -3.15
CA LEU A 86 4.57 11.16 -4.37
C LEU A 86 3.43 11.96 -4.99
N ASP A 87 3.66 13.25 -5.27
CA ASP A 87 2.63 14.13 -5.84
C ASP A 87 3.26 15.01 -6.93
N GLY A 88 2.87 14.79 -8.17
CA GLY A 88 3.43 15.48 -9.32
C GLY A 88 2.92 14.93 -10.64
N GLY A 89 3.48 15.41 -11.74
CA GLY A 89 3.10 15.01 -13.08
C GLY A 89 3.37 16.11 -14.09
N PRO A 90 3.25 15.81 -15.40
CA PRO A 90 3.39 16.79 -16.46
C PRO A 90 2.24 17.82 -16.44
N ALA A 91 2.33 18.87 -17.26
CA ALA A 91 1.37 19.97 -17.24
C ALA A 91 -0.09 19.54 -17.54
N ASP A 92 -0.28 18.46 -18.29
CA ASP A 92 -1.58 17.95 -18.73
C ASP A 92 -2.13 16.81 -17.86
N SER A 93 -1.37 16.33 -16.87
CA SER A 93 -1.85 15.33 -15.92
C SER A 93 -1.16 15.42 -14.56
N LYS A 94 -1.93 15.16 -13.51
CA LYS A 94 -1.44 15.14 -12.13
C LYS A 94 -1.66 13.76 -11.55
N THR A 95 -0.61 13.19 -10.97
CA THR A 95 -0.64 11.92 -10.26
C THR A 95 -0.28 12.13 -8.79
N ARG A 96 -1.02 11.45 -7.94
CA ARG A 96 -0.75 11.36 -6.51
C ARG A 96 -0.75 9.90 -6.10
N LEU A 97 0.35 9.47 -5.48
CA LEU A 97 0.55 8.14 -4.94
C LEU A 97 0.77 8.25 -3.43
N GLU A 98 0.03 7.45 -2.67
CA GLU A 98 0.17 7.34 -1.22
C GLU A 98 0.41 5.88 -0.86
N TYR A 99 1.56 5.60 -0.27
CA TYR A 99 1.98 4.28 0.20
C TYR A 99 1.87 4.24 1.73
N TYR A 100 1.28 3.18 2.27
CA TYR A 100 1.09 3.01 3.71
C TYR A 100 1.77 1.75 4.21
N TYR A 101 2.48 1.90 5.33
CA TYR A 101 3.31 0.86 5.91
C TYR A 101 2.87 0.55 7.36
N ASP A 102 2.94 -0.72 7.73
CA ASP A 102 2.70 -1.13 9.11
C ASP A 102 3.92 -0.91 10.01
N GLU A 103 3.81 -1.32 11.28
CA GLU A 103 4.86 -1.16 12.28
C GLU A 103 6.11 -2.00 12.02
N LYS A 104 6.06 -2.92 11.04
CA LYS A 104 7.22 -3.70 10.57
C LYS A 104 7.76 -3.17 9.26
N THR A 105 7.34 -1.96 8.85
CA THR A 105 7.67 -1.32 7.58
C THR A 105 7.27 -2.15 6.35
N VAL A 106 6.27 -3.03 6.49
CA VAL A 106 5.71 -3.79 5.35
C VAL A 106 4.70 -2.90 4.65
N LEU A 107 4.74 -2.84 3.32
CA LEU A 107 3.75 -2.16 2.50
C LEU A 107 2.40 -2.87 2.62
N ARG A 108 1.35 -2.12 2.98
CA ARG A 108 -0.01 -2.67 3.23
C ARG A 108 -1.09 -2.07 2.35
N PHE A 109 -0.90 -0.83 1.90
CA PHE A 109 -1.87 -0.15 1.07
C PHE A 109 -1.21 0.85 0.12
N ILE A 110 -1.74 0.93 -1.10
CA ILE A 110 -1.44 2.01 -2.05
C ILE A 110 -2.75 2.67 -2.45
N TYR A 111 -2.78 3.99 -2.39
CA TYR A 111 -3.80 4.81 -3.05
C TYR A 111 -3.17 5.62 -4.16
N ARG A 112 -3.63 5.42 -5.40
CA ARG A 112 -3.23 6.20 -6.57
C ARG A 112 -4.43 6.99 -7.06
N GLN A 113 -4.22 8.27 -7.29
CA GLN A 113 -5.17 9.14 -7.97
C GLN A 113 -4.48 9.82 -9.15
N ARG A 114 -5.11 9.79 -10.33
CA ARG A 114 -4.64 10.52 -11.50
C ARG A 114 -5.76 11.34 -12.09
N THR A 115 -5.44 12.60 -12.39
CA THR A 115 -6.35 13.53 -13.07
C THR A 115 -5.68 14.00 -14.35
N VAL A 116 -6.40 13.94 -15.46
CA VAL A 116 -5.93 14.39 -16.78
C VAL A 116 -6.74 15.61 -17.23
N ALA A 117 -6.12 16.50 -18.00
CA ALA A 117 -6.74 17.75 -18.47
C ALA A 117 -8.06 17.55 -19.25
N ASN A 118 -8.28 16.37 -19.87
CA ASN A 118 -9.54 16.05 -20.54
C ASN A 118 -10.70 15.71 -19.58
N GLY A 119 -10.48 15.82 -18.26
CA GLY A 119 -11.47 15.51 -17.23
C GLY A 119 -11.48 14.05 -16.77
N THR A 120 -10.60 13.20 -17.32
CA THR A 120 -10.47 11.81 -16.86
C THR A 120 -9.88 11.78 -15.46
N GLN A 121 -10.52 11.00 -14.58
CA GLN A 121 -10.03 10.69 -13.25
C GLN A 121 -9.91 9.17 -13.10
N LYS A 122 -8.75 8.70 -12.66
CA LYS A 122 -8.51 7.30 -12.32
C LYS A 122 -8.15 7.20 -10.85
N GLU A 123 -8.77 6.25 -10.16
CA GLU A 123 -8.40 5.87 -8.81
C GLU A 123 -8.03 4.39 -8.78
N GLU A 124 -7.01 4.06 -8.01
CA GLU A 124 -6.62 2.69 -7.75
C GLU A 124 -6.28 2.50 -6.28
N ARG A 125 -6.78 1.41 -5.71
CA ARG A 125 -6.57 0.98 -4.33
C ARG A 125 -5.97 -0.41 -4.36
N VAL A 126 -4.75 -0.56 -3.87
CA VAL A 126 -4.03 -1.83 -3.84
C VAL A 126 -3.85 -2.26 -2.40
N PHE A 127 -4.33 -3.46 -2.07
CA PHE A 127 -4.31 -4.00 -0.72
C PHE A 127 -3.28 -5.12 -0.60
N PHE A 128 -2.54 -5.14 0.50
CA PHE A 128 -1.51 -6.15 0.76
C PHE A 128 -1.65 -6.79 2.14
N GLY A 129 -1.28 -8.07 2.20
CA GLY A 129 -1.28 -8.90 3.40
C GLY A 129 -0.20 -8.48 4.38
N ALA A 130 -0.24 -9.05 5.58
CA ALA A 130 0.75 -8.78 6.62
C ALA A 130 2.17 -9.27 6.27
N ASP A 131 2.29 -10.13 5.26
CA ASP A 131 3.54 -10.60 4.66
C ASP A 131 3.96 -9.78 3.42
N GLY A 132 3.19 -8.75 3.04
CA GLY A 132 3.40 -7.94 1.85
C GLY A 132 2.89 -8.59 0.56
N SER A 133 2.21 -9.74 0.62
CA SER A 133 1.56 -10.35 -0.55
C SER A 133 0.42 -9.47 -1.06
N HIS A 134 0.23 -9.44 -2.37
CA HIS A 134 -0.93 -8.77 -2.97
C HIS A 134 -2.22 -9.51 -2.59
N LEU A 135 -3.21 -8.77 -2.10
CA LEU A 135 -4.52 -9.30 -1.75
C LEU A 135 -5.56 -8.99 -2.81
N TYR A 136 -5.65 -7.71 -3.20
CA TYR A 136 -6.69 -7.23 -4.10
C TYR A 136 -6.34 -5.86 -4.70
N THR A 137 -6.88 -5.57 -5.88
CA THR A 137 -6.82 -4.25 -6.50
C THR A 137 -8.21 -3.80 -6.91
N ASP A 138 -8.65 -2.67 -6.38
CA ASP A 138 -9.87 -1.97 -6.79
C ASP A 138 -9.50 -0.79 -7.71
N ARG A 139 -10.22 -0.63 -8.82
CA ARG A 139 -9.97 0.41 -9.83
C ARG A 139 -11.27 1.09 -10.21
N SER A 140 -11.23 2.41 -10.31
CA SER A 140 -12.31 3.19 -10.90
C SER A 140 -11.76 4.19 -11.90
N GLU A 141 -12.54 4.43 -12.95
CA GLU A 141 -12.27 5.46 -13.94
C GLU A 141 -13.55 6.23 -14.21
N THR A 142 -13.43 7.55 -14.33
CA THR A 142 -14.52 8.43 -14.76
C THR A 142 -14.00 9.41 -15.82
N GLY A 143 -14.89 9.87 -16.70
CA GLY A 143 -14.55 10.81 -17.77
C GLY A 143 -14.29 10.14 -19.12
N PRO A 144 -13.67 10.87 -20.08
CA PRO A 144 -13.51 10.40 -21.46
C PRO A 144 -12.51 9.24 -21.65
N GLY A 145 -11.72 8.93 -20.63
CA GLY A 145 -10.66 7.94 -20.68
C GLY A 145 -9.30 8.52 -21.08
N TYR A 146 -8.24 7.78 -20.78
CA TYR A 146 -6.87 8.12 -21.14
C TYR A 146 -6.08 6.85 -21.45
N PRO A 147 -5.45 6.74 -22.64
CA PRO A 147 -4.70 5.57 -23.06
C PRO A 147 -3.38 5.53 -22.29
N ASP A 148 -3.39 4.80 -21.18
CA ASP A 148 -2.19 4.53 -20.40
C ASP A 148 -2.30 3.16 -19.74
N GLU A 149 -1.22 2.40 -19.78
CA GLU A 149 -1.12 1.11 -19.11
C GLU A 149 -0.74 1.37 -17.65
N THR A 150 -1.57 0.88 -16.73
CA THR A 150 -1.33 1.09 -15.29
C THR A 150 -0.12 0.27 -14.85
N LEU A 151 1.07 0.86 -14.86
CA LEU A 151 2.25 0.30 -14.22
C LEU A 151 2.25 0.75 -12.76
N ILE A 152 1.94 -0.16 -11.85
CA ILE A 152 2.04 0.12 -10.41
C ILE A 152 3.50 -0.08 -10.02
N ASP A 153 4.17 1.00 -9.65
CA ASP A 153 5.46 0.92 -8.97
C ASP A 153 5.23 0.74 -7.46
N PHE A 154 5.61 -0.43 -6.96
CA PHE A 154 5.65 -0.71 -5.53
C PHE A 154 6.92 -0.14 -4.91
N VAL A 155 6.78 0.71 -3.90
CA VAL A 155 7.91 1.21 -3.12
C VAL A 155 8.06 0.32 -1.88
N LEU A 156 8.93 -0.69 -1.94
CA LEU A 156 9.19 -1.58 -0.82
C LEU A 156 10.19 -0.99 0.19
N ASP A 157 11.10 -0.14 -0.28
CA ASP A 157 12.03 0.62 0.54
C ASP A 157 11.78 2.14 0.35
N PRO A 158 10.88 2.74 1.14
CA PRO A 158 10.55 4.16 1.02
C PRO A 158 11.72 5.09 1.39
N GLU A 159 12.67 4.64 2.20
CA GLU A 159 13.84 5.44 2.58
C GLU A 159 14.81 5.56 1.41
N ALA A 160 15.08 4.42 0.74
CA ALA A 160 15.92 4.39 -0.45
C ALA A 160 15.29 5.19 -1.60
N ASP A 161 13.98 5.09 -1.80
CA ASP A 161 13.31 5.87 -2.85
C ASP A 161 13.30 7.38 -2.54
N PHE A 162 13.05 7.76 -1.28
CA PHE A 162 13.02 9.15 -0.85
C PHE A 162 14.38 9.86 -0.99
N THR A 163 15.47 9.14 -0.74
CA THR A 163 16.85 9.67 -0.85
C THR A 163 17.49 9.46 -2.22
N GLY A 164 16.93 8.54 -3.00
CA GLY A 164 17.38 8.18 -4.33
C GLY A 164 17.12 9.24 -5.41
N PRO A 165 17.56 8.95 -6.64
CA PRO A 165 17.34 9.83 -7.78
C PRO A 165 15.86 10.06 -8.03
N CYS A 166 15.52 11.27 -8.48
CA CYS A 166 14.15 11.57 -8.89
C CYS A 166 13.79 10.73 -10.12
N ARG A 167 12.62 10.08 -10.09
CA ARG A 167 12.10 9.29 -11.20
C ARG A 167 10.70 9.76 -11.54
N GLU A 168 10.38 9.80 -12.83
CA GLU A 168 9.02 10.07 -13.27
C GLU A 168 8.09 8.95 -12.79
N GLN A 169 6.88 9.31 -12.40
CA GLN A 169 5.85 8.35 -12.01
C GLN A 169 5.25 7.78 -13.29
N ALA A 170 5.34 6.46 -13.47
CA ALA A 170 4.56 5.75 -14.50
C ALA A 170 3.06 5.79 -14.18
#